data_AF-A0A9E4DVG6-F1
#
_entry.id   AF-A0A9E4DVG6-F1
#
_cell.length_a   1.000
_cell.length_b   1.000
_cell.length_c   1.000
_cell.angle_alpha   90.00
_cell.angle_beta   90.00
_cell.angle_gamma   90.00
#
_symmetry.space_group_name_H-M   'P 1'
#
loop_
_entity.id
_entity.type
_entity.pdbx_description
1 polymer ?
#
loop_
_entity_poly.entity_id
_entity_poly.type
_entity_poly.pdbx_seq_one_letter_code
_entity_poly.pdbx_strand_id
1 'polypeptide(L)' 'PDFDPSRRAVYYARVLENPSCRFSAWLCLTLPPGELPAECTEPIMQAIQQERAWTSPIWYTPAESE' A
#
# COMPACT_ATOMS: atom_id res chain seq x y z
N PRO A 1 19.60 -6.63 -5.59
CA PRO A 1 20.68 -5.62 -5.69
C PRO A 1 21.46 -5.68 -4.38
N ASP A 2 22.76 -5.92 -4.47
CA ASP A 2 23.59 -6.06 -3.27
C ASP A 2 24.06 -4.68 -2.80
N PHE A 3 24.33 -4.57 -1.50
CA PHE A 3 24.82 -3.33 -0.90
C PHE A 3 26.28 -3.10 -1.27
N ASP A 4 26.61 -1.88 -1.73
CA ASP A 4 27.98 -1.44 -2.03
C ASP A 4 28.34 -0.24 -1.14
N PRO A 5 29.22 -0.42 -0.13
CA PRO A 5 29.57 0.63 0.81
C PRO A 5 30.40 1.77 0.20
N SER A 6 30.95 1.60 -1.00
CA SER A 6 31.77 2.62 -1.65
C SER A 6 30.95 3.67 -2.41
N ARG A 7 29.64 3.45 -2.56
CA ARG A 7 28.78 4.25 -3.44
C ARG A 7 27.81 5.12 -2.66
N ARG A 8 27.68 6.38 -3.06
CA ARG A 8 26.54 7.23 -2.65
C ARG A 8 25.25 6.65 -3.21
N ALA A 9 24.24 6.51 -2.36
CA ALA A 9 22.98 5.90 -2.73
C ALA A 9 21.81 6.43 -1.89
N VAL A 10 20.59 6.16 -2.37
CA VAL A 10 19.35 6.39 -1.61
C VAL A 10 18.60 5.09 -1.54
N TYR A 11 18.26 4.68 -0.33
CA TYR A 11 17.50 3.45 -0.07
C TYR A 11 16.11 3.81 0.43
N TYR A 12 15.12 3.08 -0.05
CA TYR A 12 13.76 3.11 0.46
C TYR A 12 13.15 1.73 0.25
N ALA A 13 12.30 1.31 1.18
CA ALA A 13 11.51 0.10 1.01
C ALA A 13 10.20 0.43 0.29
N ARG A 14 9.72 -0.51 -0.52
CA ARG A 14 8.40 -0.52 -1.12
C ARG A 14 7.66 -1.74 -0.64
N VAL A 15 6.42 -1.54 -0.21
CA VAL A 15 5.53 -2.63 0.15
C VAL A 15 4.30 -2.54 -0.74
N LEU A 16 3.86 -3.70 -1.22
CA LEU A 16 2.63 -3.87 -1.99
C LEU A 16 1.74 -4.79 -1.17
N GLU A 17 0.54 -4.33 -0.85
CA GLU A 17 -0.45 -5.13 -0.14
C GLU A 17 -0.89 -6.33 -1.00
N ASN A 18 -1.28 -7.44 -0.38
CA ASN A 18 -2.07 -8.45 -1.08
C ASN A 18 -3.50 -7.90 -1.28
N PRO A 19 -4.13 -7.98 -2.46
CA PRO A 19 -5.45 -7.39 -2.68
C PRO A 19 -6.45 -7.77 -1.58
N SER A 20 -7.12 -6.77 -1.03
CA SER A 20 -8.00 -6.91 0.13
C SER A 20 -9.33 -6.18 -0.09
N CYS A 21 -10.37 -6.59 0.64
CA CYS A 21 -11.66 -5.89 0.59
C CYS A 21 -11.51 -4.47 1.14
N ARG A 22 -12.06 -3.49 0.43
CA ARG A 22 -12.19 -2.12 0.92
C ARG A 22 -13.08 -2.08 2.15
N PHE A 23 -12.92 -1.04 2.96
CA PHE A 23 -13.80 -0.80 4.11
C PHE A 23 -15.29 -0.79 3.72
N SER A 24 -15.64 -0.14 2.60
CA SER A 24 -17.02 -0.10 2.11
C SER A 24 -17.56 -1.49 1.75
N ALA A 25 -16.73 -2.34 1.15
CA ALA A 25 -17.12 -3.72 0.85
C ALA A 25 -17.36 -4.53 2.13
N TRP A 26 -16.50 -4.37 3.14
CA TRP A 26 -16.73 -4.97 4.45
C TRP A 26 -18.04 -4.47 5.08
N LEU A 27 -18.29 -3.17 5.04
CA LEU A 27 -19.52 -2.59 5.57
C LEU A 27 -20.76 -3.17 4.88
N CYS A 28 -20.77 -3.24 3.54
CA CYS A 28 -21.87 -3.83 2.78
C CYS A 28 -22.15 -5.29 3.19
N LEU A 29 -21.12 -6.09 3.48
CA LEU A 29 -21.28 -7.48 3.93
C LEU A 29 -21.89 -7.60 5.33
N THR A 30 -21.81 -6.56 6.16
CA THR A 30 -22.35 -6.56 7.53
C THR A 30 -23.76 -6.01 7.64
N LEU A 31 -24.26 -5.29 6.63
CA LEU A 31 -25.58 -4.67 6.63
C LEU A 31 -26.69 -5.67 6.27
N PRO A 32 -27.88 -5.56 6.88
CA PRO A 32 -29.02 -6.38 6.50
C PRO A 32 -29.55 -5.97 5.11
N PRO A 33 -30.21 -6.89 4.36
CA PRO A 33 -30.63 -6.63 2.97
C PRO A 33 -31.51 -5.39 2.76
N GLY A 34 -32.31 -5.01 3.77
CA GLY A 34 -33.19 -3.83 3.71
C GLY A 34 -32.50 -2.50 3.98
N GLU A 35 -31.23 -2.51 4.38
CA GLU A 35 -30.44 -1.32 4.73
C GLU A 35 -29.24 -1.12 3.81
N LEU A 36 -29.09 -1.96 2.78
CA LEU A 36 -28.01 -1.84 1.81
C LEU A 36 -28.15 -0.54 1.00
N PRO A 37 -27.16 0.35 1.04
CA PRO A 37 -27.08 1.46 0.09
C PRO A 37 -26.98 0.94 -1.36
N ALA A 38 -27.41 1.74 -2.32
CA ALA A 38 -27.36 1.38 -3.74
C ALA A 38 -25.92 1.06 -4.21
N GLU A 39 -24.93 1.71 -3.60
CA GLU A 39 -23.51 1.52 -3.90
C GLU A 39 -22.98 0.14 -3.51
N CYS A 40 -23.70 -0.63 -2.68
CA CYS A 40 -23.33 -2.00 -2.36
C CYS A 40 -23.68 -2.99 -3.50
N THR A 41 -24.62 -2.64 -4.38
CA THR A 41 -25.08 -3.48 -5.49
C THR A 41 -24.67 -2.93 -6.85
N GLU A 42 -24.56 -1.61 -6.97
CA GLU A 42 -24.15 -0.94 -8.19
C GLU A 42 -22.61 -0.91 -8.31
N PRO A 43 -22.04 -1.04 -9.52
CA PRO A 43 -20.59 -1.07 -9.74
C PRO A 43 -19.94 0.33 -9.66
N ILE A 44 -20.42 1.18 -8.74
CA ILE A 44 -19.96 2.56 -8.55
C ILE A 44 -18.64 2.57 -7.76
N MET A 45 -18.44 1.59 -6.86
CA MET A 45 -17.22 1.44 -6.07
C MET A 45 -16.59 0.07 -6.29
N GLN A 46 -15.26 0.04 -6.42
CA GLN A 46 -14.50 -1.21 -6.44
C GLN A 46 -14.53 -1.87 -5.06
N ALA A 47 -14.87 -3.16 -4.99
CA ALA A 47 -14.93 -3.90 -3.73
C ALA A 47 -13.55 -4.30 -3.19
N ILE A 48 -12.56 -4.46 -4.07
CA ILE A 48 -11.19 -4.86 -3.76
C ILE A 48 -10.26 -3.67 -4.01
N GLN A 49 -9.30 -3.44 -3.12
CA GLN A 49 -8.21 -2.50 -3.29
C GLN A 49 -6.85 -3.18 -3.07
N GLN A 50 -5.80 -2.49 -3.47
CA GLN A 50 -4.44 -2.90 -3.20
C GLN A 50 -3.60 -1.65 -2.88
N GLU A 51 -3.21 -1.51 -1.62
CA GLU A 51 -2.44 -0.36 -1.19
C GLU A 51 -0.94 -0.51 -1.47
N ARG A 52 -0.28 0.65 -1.60
CA ARG A 52 1.16 0.74 -1.82
C ARG A 52 1.75 1.73 -0.83
N ALA A 53 2.83 1.30 -0.19
CA ALA A 53 3.58 2.14 0.72
C ALA A 53 5.05 2.25 0.30
N TRP A 54 5.60 3.43 0.56
CA TRP A 54 7.02 3.74 0.39
C TRP A 54 7.53 4.30 1.71
N THR A 55 8.69 3.83 2.16
CA THR A 55 9.34 4.47 3.31
C THR A 55 9.96 5.79 2.91
N SER A 56 10.18 6.65 3.89
CA SER A 56 11.06 7.81 3.71
C SER A 56 12.44 7.37 3.20
N PRO A 57 13.11 8.22 2.39
CA PRO A 57 14.43 7.89 1.87
C PRO A 57 15.48 7.91 2.98
N ILE A 58 16.38 6.93 2.94
CA ILE A 58 17.62 6.92 3.72
C ILE A 58 18.76 7.26 2.76
N TRP A 59 19.41 8.38 3.01
CA TRP A 59 20.57 8.82 2.24
C TRP A 59 21.82 8.15 2.80
N TYR A 60 22.52 7.39 1.95
CA TYR A 60 23.78 6.76 2.31
C TYR A 60 24.94 7.51 1.68
N THR A 61 25.85 7.97 2.54
CA THR A 61 27.13 8.56 2.16
C THR A 61 28.24 7.63 2.66
N PRO A 62 29.13 7.13 1.78
CA PRO A 62 30.30 6.36 2.20
C PRO A 62 31.15 7.11 3.23
N ALA A 63 31.74 6.38 4.17
CA ALA A 63 32.78 6.96 5.01
C ALA A 63 33.98 7.35 4.12
N GLU A 64 34.55 8.53 4.34
CA GLU A 64 35.80 8.91 3.68
C GLU A 64 36.90 7.95 4.19
N SER A 65 37.63 7.33 3.27
CA SER A 65 38.88 6.66 3.63
C SER A 65 39.89 7.74 4.00
N GLU A 66 40.40 7.67 5.23
CA GLU A 66 41.50 8.51 5.72
C GLU A 66 42.76 8.39 4.85
#